data_AF-A0A0P7DNF3-F1
#
_entry.id   AF-A0A0P7DNF3-F1
#
_cell.length_a   1.000
_cell.length_b   1.000
_cell.length_c   1.000
_cell.angle_alpha   90.00
_cell.angle_beta   90.00
_cell.angle_gamma   90.00
#
_symmetry.space_group_name_H-M   'P 1'
#
loop_
_entity.id
_entity.type
_entity.pdbx_description
1 polymer ?
#
loop_
_entity_poly.entity_id
_entity_poly.type
_entity_poly.pdbx_seq_one_letter_code
_entity_poly.pdbx_strand_id
1 'polypeptide(L)'
;MANDPASLTARQKTRCDAVKASVKDAGFDDSVSVSCHDGKALIASDTWPDHEMMTGIVGINEQVPVPAKGYASPVVLEPKMRGSEETPYTRDAALGVAVNGVPIYDYTGGGEMSQNDLASYQADNDTLATKQLDACGGHSGRGDDYHYHVKPTCMIDRMKNADDNPIIGWALDGYPIYGDDNPDGSHIANEALDICNGQPDKTFGYRYHTSQKAPYIVQCLMGKVPDQKDLPRVAPLSVANDTSDANSRGRPAGTPPQGGVEDLVFTQQESGKRSMDYIYHGEAYYIRYTPSDTPDCYDFETRTVTDGGDVKTGEYCR
;
A
#
# COMPACT_ATOMS: atom_id res chain seq x y z
N MET A 1 30.55 3.73 26.13
CA MET A 1 29.57 2.66 26.43
C MET A 1 28.63 2.64 25.24
N ALA A 2 28.70 1.58 24.44
CA ALA A 2 27.78 1.45 23.31
C ALA A 2 26.36 1.32 23.87
N ASN A 3 25.42 2.07 23.31
CA ASN A 3 23.99 1.98 23.65
C ASN A 3 23.53 0.55 23.36
N ASP A 4 23.15 -0.17 24.42
CA ASP A 4 22.46 -1.45 24.31
C ASP A 4 21.07 -1.17 23.68
N PRO A 5 20.69 -1.79 22.55
CA PRO A 5 19.34 -1.61 22.01
C PRO A 5 18.33 -2.02 23.07
N ALA A 6 17.52 -1.08 23.55
CA ALA A 6 16.66 -1.29 24.69
C ALA A 6 15.73 -2.49 24.44
N SER A 7 15.81 -3.50 25.31
CA SER A 7 14.93 -4.66 25.28
C SER A 7 13.46 -4.23 25.36
N LEU A 8 12.59 -4.85 24.56
CA LEU A 8 11.15 -4.56 24.55
C LEU A 8 10.52 -4.73 25.94
N THR A 9 9.60 -3.83 26.31
CA THR A 9 8.75 -3.97 27.50
C THR A 9 7.85 -5.22 27.39
N ALA A 10 7.29 -5.70 28.51
CA ALA A 10 6.34 -6.81 28.47
C ALA A 10 5.10 -6.50 27.61
N ARG A 11 4.64 -5.25 27.63
CA ARG A 11 3.53 -4.79 26.80
C ARG A 11 3.91 -4.78 25.32
N GLN A 12 5.09 -4.28 24.98
CA GLN A 12 5.62 -4.32 23.62
C GLN A 12 5.79 -5.75 23.11
N LYS A 13 6.25 -6.69 23.94
CA LYS A 13 6.33 -8.12 23.59
C LYS A 13 4.95 -8.69 23.26
N THR A 14 3.95 -8.46 24.12
CA THR A 14 2.58 -8.91 23.87
C THR A 14 2.00 -8.35 22.57
N ARG A 15 2.26 -7.06 22.28
CA ARG A 15 1.84 -6.42 21.03
C ARG A 15 2.58 -6.97 19.81
N CYS A 16 3.89 -7.19 19.93
CA CYS A 16 4.69 -7.84 18.89
C CYS A 16 4.17 -9.24 18.57
N ASP A 17 3.80 -10.02 19.59
CA ASP A 17 3.23 -11.36 19.42
C ASP A 17 1.88 -11.30 18.70
N ALA A 18 1.04 -10.28 18.98
CA ALA A 18 -0.21 -10.07 18.26
C ALA A 18 0.01 -9.72 16.77
N VAL A 19 1.01 -8.89 16.44
CA VAL A 19 1.38 -8.59 15.05
C VAL A 19 1.86 -9.86 14.34
N LYS A 20 2.77 -10.62 14.96
CA LYS A 20 3.27 -11.91 14.43
C LYS A 20 2.13 -12.91 14.21
N ALA A 21 1.23 -13.04 15.18
CA ALA A 21 0.07 -13.92 15.08
C ALA A 21 -0.84 -13.51 13.93
N SER A 22 -1.12 -12.21 13.75
CA SER A 22 -1.99 -11.76 12.65
C SER A 22 -1.48 -12.17 11.26
N VAL A 23 -0.17 -12.12 11.01
CA VAL A 23 0.44 -12.55 9.74
C VAL A 23 0.40 -14.08 9.59
N LYS A 24 0.78 -14.79 10.66
CA LYS A 24 0.85 -16.25 10.66
C LYS A 24 -0.53 -16.90 10.54
N ASP A 25 -1.50 -16.44 11.32
CA ASP A 25 -2.86 -17.00 11.36
C ASP A 25 -3.60 -16.70 10.05
N ALA A 26 -3.28 -15.58 9.40
CA ALA A 26 -3.71 -15.28 8.03
C ALA A 26 -3.06 -16.19 6.97
N GLY A 27 -1.91 -16.77 7.27
CA GLY A 27 -1.19 -17.69 6.38
C GLY A 27 -0.19 -17.03 5.44
N PHE A 28 0.33 -15.85 5.78
CA PHE A 28 1.30 -15.10 4.98
C PHE A 28 2.73 -15.14 5.54
N ASP A 29 3.01 -15.97 6.56
CA ASP A 29 4.32 -16.06 7.21
C ASP A 29 5.43 -16.68 6.35
N ASP A 30 5.09 -17.19 5.17
CA ASP A 30 6.06 -17.63 4.14
C ASP A 30 6.61 -16.47 3.29
N SER A 31 5.86 -15.37 3.14
CA SER A 31 6.25 -14.20 2.34
C SER A 31 6.41 -12.90 3.14
N VAL A 32 5.96 -12.90 4.40
CA VAL A 32 6.01 -11.75 5.29
C VAL A 32 6.75 -12.13 6.57
N SER A 33 7.75 -11.32 6.92
CA SER A 33 8.49 -11.46 8.18
C SER A 33 8.14 -10.33 9.15
N VAL A 34 8.08 -10.66 10.44
CA VAL A 34 7.86 -9.67 11.50
C VAL A 34 8.99 -9.73 12.51
N SER A 35 9.77 -8.66 12.58
CA SER A 35 10.79 -8.46 13.61
C SER A 35 10.37 -7.33 14.56
N CYS A 36 10.82 -7.35 15.80
CA CYS A 36 10.42 -6.34 16.78
C CYS A 36 11.63 -5.86 17.59
N HIS A 37 11.88 -4.56 17.54
CA HIS A 37 12.94 -3.88 18.28
C HIS A 37 12.61 -2.38 18.36
N ASP A 38 13.26 -1.65 19.26
CA ASP A 38 13.13 -0.19 19.40
C ASP A 38 11.67 0.31 19.52
N GLY A 39 10.81 -0.49 20.18
CA GLY A 39 9.40 -0.18 20.37
C GLY A 39 8.52 -0.27 19.11
N LYS A 40 9.00 -0.91 18.05
CA LYS A 40 8.29 -1.11 16.79
C LYS A 40 8.25 -2.59 16.40
N ALA A 41 7.22 -3.00 15.68
CA ALA A 41 7.23 -4.18 14.83
C ALA A 41 7.54 -3.73 13.40
N LEU A 42 8.51 -4.34 12.76
CA LEU A 42 8.80 -4.17 11.34
C LEU A 42 8.16 -5.33 10.58
N ILE A 43 7.10 -5.04 9.83
CA ILE A 43 6.44 -5.99 8.95
C ILE A 43 7.10 -5.85 7.57
N ALA A 44 7.92 -6.83 7.19
CA ALA A 44 8.73 -6.78 5.98
C ALA A 44 8.28 -7.77 4.92
N SER A 45 8.19 -7.31 3.67
CA SER A 45 7.79 -8.08 2.48
C SER A 45 8.47 -7.51 1.23
N ASP A 46 8.16 -8.08 0.07
CA ASP A 46 8.60 -7.55 -1.23
C ASP A 46 7.53 -6.65 -1.89
N THR A 47 6.49 -6.26 -1.14
CA THR A 47 5.28 -5.54 -1.63
C THR A 47 4.66 -6.17 -2.87
N TRP A 48 4.77 -7.50 -2.97
CA TRP A 48 4.32 -8.30 -4.10
C TRP A 48 3.30 -9.34 -3.63
N PRO A 49 1.99 -9.07 -3.76
CA PRO A 49 0.98 -10.03 -3.36
C PRO A 49 0.91 -11.22 -4.31
N ASP A 50 0.63 -12.39 -3.75
CA ASP A 50 0.17 -13.56 -4.52
C ASP A 50 -1.34 -13.44 -4.74
N HIS A 51 -1.77 -12.52 -5.61
CA HIS A 51 -3.10 -12.46 -6.20
C HIS A 51 -3.03 -11.64 -7.50
N GLU A 52 -4.14 -11.56 -8.23
CA GLU A 52 -4.22 -10.72 -9.43
C GLU A 52 -3.94 -9.24 -9.09
N MET A 53 -3.23 -8.54 -9.96
CA MET A 53 -2.93 -7.12 -9.80
C MET A 53 -3.23 -6.39 -11.11
N MET A 54 -3.61 -5.12 -11.01
CA MET A 54 -3.73 -4.15 -12.11
C MET A 54 -4.80 -4.44 -13.18
N THR A 55 -5.14 -5.70 -13.45
CA THR A 55 -6.12 -6.11 -14.46
C THR A 55 -7.49 -5.45 -14.20
N GLY A 56 -8.11 -4.96 -15.26
CA GLY A 56 -9.42 -4.31 -15.21
C GLY A 56 -9.44 -2.85 -14.79
N ILE A 57 -8.28 -2.24 -14.47
CA ILE A 57 -8.19 -0.80 -14.23
C ILE A 57 -8.54 -0.02 -15.50
N VAL A 58 -9.38 1.00 -15.36
CA VAL A 58 -9.77 1.91 -16.45
C VAL A 58 -8.99 3.23 -16.36
N GLY A 59 -8.93 3.84 -15.18
CA GLY A 59 -8.21 5.09 -14.92
C GLY A 59 -6.74 4.84 -14.60
N ILE A 60 -5.92 4.52 -15.60
CA ILE A 60 -4.52 4.13 -15.37
C ILE A 60 -3.59 5.33 -15.23
N ASN A 61 -2.53 5.18 -14.44
CA ASN A 61 -1.44 6.15 -14.29
C ASN A 61 -0.14 5.73 -15.01
N GLU A 62 -0.22 4.65 -15.82
CA GLU A 62 0.91 4.02 -16.51
C GLU A 62 2.08 3.63 -15.58
N GLN A 63 1.76 3.29 -14.33
CA GLN A 63 2.66 2.63 -13.37
C GLN A 63 2.43 1.12 -13.34
N VAL A 64 3.46 0.36 -13.01
CA VAL A 64 3.40 -1.12 -12.95
C VAL A 64 3.96 -1.62 -11.63
N PRO A 65 3.52 -2.79 -11.14
CA PRO A 65 4.05 -3.32 -9.90
C PRO A 65 5.48 -3.81 -10.12
N VAL A 66 6.42 -3.36 -9.30
CA VAL A 66 7.79 -3.86 -9.25
C VAL A 66 8.10 -4.16 -7.79
N PRO A 67 8.55 -5.37 -7.44
CA PRO A 67 8.84 -5.72 -6.04
C PRO A 67 9.75 -4.69 -5.36
N ALA A 68 9.41 -4.29 -4.13
CA ALA A 68 10.28 -3.51 -3.27
C ALA A 68 10.85 -4.45 -2.20
N LYS A 69 11.96 -5.13 -2.53
CA LYS A 69 12.47 -6.24 -1.74
C LYS A 69 12.84 -5.81 -0.32
N GLY A 70 12.33 -6.54 0.67
CA GLY A 70 12.57 -6.25 2.08
C GLY A 70 12.03 -4.90 2.56
N TYR A 71 11.06 -4.31 1.85
CA TYR A 71 10.35 -3.12 2.32
C TYR A 71 9.70 -3.41 3.66
N ALA A 72 10.02 -2.61 4.67
CA ALA A 72 9.61 -2.83 6.05
C ALA A 72 8.72 -1.70 6.54
N SER A 73 7.48 -2.03 6.90
CA SER A 73 6.52 -1.09 7.49
C SER A 73 6.64 -1.06 9.02
N PRO A 74 6.99 0.09 9.63
CA PRO A 74 7.13 0.20 11.08
C PRO A 74 5.79 0.44 11.77
N VAL A 75 5.35 -0.51 12.58
CA VAL A 75 4.16 -0.42 13.43
C VAL A 75 4.57 -0.15 14.87
N VAL A 76 4.06 0.94 15.47
CA VAL A 76 4.33 1.27 16.88
C VAL A 76 3.73 0.21 17.82
N LEU A 77 4.53 -0.30 18.77
CA LEU A 77 4.06 -1.33 19.71
C LEU A 77 3.33 -0.78 20.95
N GLU A 78 3.52 0.50 21.27
CA GLU A 78 2.81 1.22 22.33
C GLU A 78 2.15 2.47 21.77
N PRO A 79 1.03 2.33 21.05
CA PRO A 79 0.35 3.47 20.45
C PRO A 79 -0.14 4.44 21.53
N LYS A 80 -0.09 5.73 21.19
CA LYS A 80 -0.63 6.82 22.01
C LYS A 80 -1.58 7.62 21.15
N MET A 81 -2.83 7.73 21.59
CA MET A 81 -3.78 8.63 20.94
C MET A 81 -3.24 10.07 20.92
N ARG A 82 -3.53 10.78 19.85
CA ARG A 82 -3.40 12.23 19.79
C ARG A 82 -4.36 12.89 20.78
N GLY A 83 -3.96 14.06 21.31
CA GLY A 83 -4.86 14.87 22.13
C GLY A 83 -6.06 15.34 21.31
N SER A 84 -7.18 15.69 21.97
CA SER A 84 -8.41 16.14 21.30
C SER A 84 -8.25 17.43 20.48
N GLU A 85 -7.20 18.21 20.72
CA GLU A 85 -6.88 19.44 19.98
C GLU A 85 -5.84 19.20 18.88
N GLU A 86 -5.24 18.00 18.80
CA GLU A 86 -4.29 17.64 17.75
C GLU A 86 -5.06 17.09 16.54
N THR A 87 -4.70 17.53 15.33
CA THR A 87 -5.29 16.99 14.11
C THR A 87 -4.80 15.55 13.87
N PRO A 88 -5.64 14.68 13.30
CA PRO A 88 -5.20 13.39 12.78
C PRO A 88 -4.06 13.55 11.78
N TYR A 89 -3.37 12.47 11.43
CA TYR A 89 -2.23 12.55 10.51
C TYR A 89 -2.50 11.84 9.19
N THR A 90 -2.39 12.55 8.09
CA THR A 90 -2.48 12.00 6.73
C THR A 90 -1.18 12.28 5.94
N ARG A 91 -0.99 11.58 4.83
CA ARG A 91 0.19 11.66 3.96
C ARG A 91 -0.09 11.02 2.61
N ASP A 92 0.62 11.47 1.58
CA ASP A 92 0.70 10.80 0.27
C ASP A 92 1.69 9.62 0.33
N ALA A 93 1.43 8.65 1.21
CA ALA A 93 2.15 7.39 1.31
C ALA A 93 1.36 6.42 2.20
N ALA A 94 1.91 5.22 2.41
CA ALA A 94 1.33 4.22 3.31
C ALA A 94 0.96 4.80 4.69
N LEU A 95 -0.28 4.58 5.10
CA LEU A 95 -0.79 4.80 6.45
C LEU A 95 -0.78 3.50 7.27
N GLY A 96 -0.72 2.36 6.59
CA GLY A 96 -0.61 1.05 7.22
C GLY A 96 -0.05 0.01 6.27
N VAL A 97 -0.12 -1.24 6.72
CA VAL A 97 0.34 -2.41 5.98
C VAL A 97 -0.64 -3.56 6.23
N ALA A 98 -1.05 -4.25 5.18
CA ALA A 98 -1.87 -5.44 5.25
C ALA A 98 -1.07 -6.64 5.79
N VAL A 99 -1.75 -7.68 6.26
CA VAL A 99 -1.09 -8.88 6.80
C VAL A 99 -0.30 -9.69 5.75
N ASN A 100 -0.56 -9.48 4.45
CA ASN A 100 0.27 -9.99 3.36
C ASN A 100 1.47 -9.08 3.01
N GLY A 101 1.71 -8.02 3.81
CA GLY A 101 2.83 -7.12 3.68
C GLY A 101 2.67 -6.04 2.61
N VAL A 102 1.51 -5.93 1.95
CA VAL A 102 1.23 -4.88 0.98
C VAL A 102 0.86 -3.57 1.70
N PRO A 103 1.40 -2.41 1.31
CA PRO A 103 1.04 -1.13 1.91
C PRO A 103 -0.44 -0.78 1.75
N ILE A 104 -0.97 -0.03 2.73
CA ILE A 104 -2.33 0.51 2.73
C ILE A 104 -2.24 2.03 2.73
N TYR A 105 -2.83 2.65 1.72
CA TYR A 105 -2.90 4.09 1.51
C TYR A 105 -4.31 4.58 1.86
N ASP A 106 -4.50 5.90 1.94
CA ASP A 106 -5.86 6.47 2.00
C ASP A 106 -6.60 6.25 0.67
N TYR A 107 -7.89 6.59 0.58
CA TYR A 107 -8.68 6.32 -0.62
C TYR A 107 -8.34 7.20 -1.83
N THR A 108 -7.53 8.25 -1.65
CA THR A 108 -7.22 9.21 -2.70
C THR A 108 -5.98 8.83 -3.50
N GLY A 109 -5.95 9.26 -4.76
CA GLY A 109 -4.80 9.11 -5.63
C GLY A 109 -3.67 10.09 -5.29
N GLY A 110 -2.58 10.02 -6.05
CA GLY A 110 -1.36 10.80 -5.78
C GLY A 110 -1.59 12.30 -5.64
N GLY A 111 -0.93 12.89 -4.63
CA GLY A 111 -1.14 14.26 -4.17
C GLY A 111 -1.34 14.28 -2.66
N GLU A 112 -0.69 15.20 -1.95
CA GLU A 112 -0.85 15.27 -0.50
C GLU A 112 -2.28 15.67 -0.13
N MET A 113 -3.02 14.75 0.47
CA MET A 113 -4.23 15.07 1.21
C MET A 113 -3.84 15.98 2.37
N SER A 114 -4.36 17.21 2.37
CA SER A 114 -4.14 18.12 3.49
C SER A 114 -5.06 17.75 4.66
N GLN A 115 -4.74 18.29 5.83
CA GLN A 115 -5.59 18.14 7.02
C GLN A 115 -6.99 18.72 6.83
N ASN A 116 -7.12 19.76 5.99
CA ASN A 116 -8.42 20.35 5.68
C ASN A 116 -9.23 19.45 4.75
N ASP A 117 -8.57 18.67 3.90
CA ASP A 117 -9.21 17.78 2.94
C ASP A 117 -9.88 16.60 3.64
N LEU A 118 -9.37 16.15 4.80
CA LEU A 118 -9.98 15.08 5.60
C LEU A 118 -11.45 15.36 5.97
N ALA A 119 -11.81 16.63 6.15
CA ALA A 119 -13.16 17.02 6.55
C ALA A 119 -14.18 16.97 5.38
N SER A 120 -13.72 16.74 4.15
CA SER A 120 -14.55 16.77 2.94
C SER A 120 -14.24 15.61 2.01
N TYR A 121 -15.26 15.02 1.42
CA TYR A 121 -15.07 13.95 0.43
C TYR A 121 -14.40 14.49 -0.85
N GLN A 122 -13.30 13.88 -1.27
CA GLN A 122 -12.47 14.28 -2.40
C GLN A 122 -12.83 13.47 -3.66
N ALA A 123 -13.98 13.75 -4.26
CA ALA A 123 -14.53 12.95 -5.35
C ALA A 123 -13.60 12.82 -6.57
N ASP A 124 -12.88 13.90 -6.92
CA ASP A 124 -11.98 13.92 -8.08
C ASP A 124 -10.67 13.16 -7.83
N ASN A 125 -10.34 12.88 -6.56
CA ASN A 125 -9.15 12.14 -6.16
C ASN A 125 -9.48 10.72 -5.67
N ASP A 126 -10.75 10.36 -5.46
CA ASP A 126 -11.15 9.02 -5.03
C ASP A 126 -10.74 7.98 -6.09
N THR A 127 -9.79 7.11 -5.73
CA THR A 127 -9.24 6.09 -6.63
C THR A 127 -10.27 5.07 -7.10
N LEU A 128 -11.28 4.75 -6.28
CA LEU A 128 -12.37 3.87 -6.66
C LEU A 128 -13.33 4.57 -7.61
N ALA A 129 -13.75 5.81 -7.29
CA ALA A 129 -14.67 6.59 -8.12
C ALA A 129 -14.07 6.92 -9.49
N THR A 130 -12.76 7.18 -9.53
CA THR A 130 -12.00 7.44 -10.75
C THR A 130 -11.48 6.17 -11.44
N LYS A 131 -11.90 4.98 -10.96
CA LYS A 131 -11.64 3.65 -11.55
C LYS A 131 -10.16 3.31 -11.72
N GLN A 132 -9.34 3.73 -10.75
CA GLN A 132 -7.90 3.50 -10.73
C GLN A 132 -7.50 2.18 -10.07
N LEU A 133 -8.45 1.43 -9.52
CA LEU A 133 -8.20 0.21 -8.74
C LEU A 133 -8.60 -1.04 -9.51
N ASP A 134 -7.83 -2.10 -9.30
CA ASP A 134 -8.20 -3.44 -9.76
C ASP A 134 -9.28 -4.05 -8.87
N ALA A 135 -9.73 -5.27 -9.22
CA ALA A 135 -10.74 -6.00 -8.47
C ALA A 135 -10.33 -6.37 -7.03
N CYS A 136 -9.03 -6.31 -6.72
CA CYS A 136 -8.47 -6.60 -5.41
C CYS A 136 -8.40 -5.36 -4.50
N GLY A 137 -8.75 -4.18 -5.02
CA GLY A 137 -8.82 -2.93 -4.27
C GLY A 137 -7.51 -2.14 -4.23
N GLY A 138 -6.58 -2.45 -5.14
CA GLY A 138 -5.28 -1.80 -5.20
C GLY A 138 -4.85 -1.38 -6.60
N HIS A 139 -3.72 -0.69 -6.66
CA HIS A 139 -3.04 -0.35 -7.90
C HIS A 139 -1.55 -0.13 -7.67
N SER A 140 -0.81 0.22 -8.73
CA SER A 140 0.57 0.68 -8.61
C SER A 140 0.69 2.19 -8.68
N GLY A 141 1.41 2.78 -7.72
CA GLY A 141 1.66 4.22 -7.66
C GLY A 141 3.02 4.63 -8.20
N ARG A 142 3.45 5.86 -7.88
CA ARG A 142 4.68 6.48 -8.40
C ARG A 142 5.96 5.72 -8.05
N GLY A 143 5.94 4.92 -6.98
CA GLY A 143 7.02 4.02 -6.62
C GLY A 143 7.09 2.77 -7.49
N ASP A 144 6.22 2.60 -8.49
CA ASP A 144 6.02 1.32 -9.17
C ASP A 144 5.80 0.20 -8.12
N ASP A 145 5.04 0.50 -7.06
CA ASP A 145 4.72 -0.39 -5.95
C ASP A 145 3.22 -0.63 -5.90
N TYR A 146 2.80 -1.88 -5.70
CA TYR A 146 1.38 -2.20 -5.53
C TYR A 146 0.92 -1.92 -4.10
N HIS A 147 -0.22 -1.26 -3.94
CA HIS A 147 -0.83 -0.96 -2.64
C HIS A 147 -2.35 -0.86 -2.71
N TYR A 148 -3.00 -1.01 -1.56
CA TYR A 148 -4.46 -0.91 -1.45
C TYR A 148 -4.92 0.50 -1.07
N HIS A 149 -6.03 0.92 -1.68
CA HIS A 149 -6.75 2.15 -1.33
C HIS A 149 -8.14 1.87 -0.74
N VAL A 150 -8.62 0.63 -0.86
CA VAL A 150 -9.90 0.16 -0.32
C VAL A 150 -9.72 -1.22 0.31
N LYS A 151 -10.81 -1.88 0.72
CA LYS A 151 -10.80 -3.24 1.25
C LYS A 151 -9.97 -4.20 0.37
N PRO A 152 -8.89 -4.81 0.90
CA PRO A 152 -8.04 -5.77 0.18
C PRO A 152 -8.73 -7.11 -0.09
N THR A 153 -9.73 -7.13 -0.97
CA THR A 153 -10.68 -8.26 -1.10
C THR A 153 -9.98 -9.56 -1.44
N CYS A 154 -9.10 -9.58 -2.45
CA CYS A 154 -8.36 -10.77 -2.84
C CYS A 154 -7.36 -11.27 -1.77
N MET A 155 -6.82 -10.36 -0.96
CA MET A 155 -5.97 -10.73 0.17
C MET A 155 -6.79 -11.42 1.24
N ILE A 156 -7.94 -10.85 1.60
CA ILE A 156 -8.88 -11.43 2.58
C ILE A 156 -9.37 -12.80 2.11
N ASP A 157 -9.73 -12.96 0.84
CA ASP A 157 -10.17 -14.24 0.27
C ASP A 157 -9.11 -15.35 0.36
N ARG A 158 -7.82 -14.97 0.46
CA ARG A 158 -6.70 -15.91 0.63
C ARG A 158 -6.30 -16.12 2.09
N MET A 159 -6.86 -15.38 3.05
CA MET A 159 -6.55 -15.56 4.47
C MET A 159 -7.09 -16.90 4.96
N LYS A 160 -6.26 -17.66 5.69
CA LYS A 160 -6.66 -18.96 6.29
C LYS A 160 -7.72 -18.81 7.39
N ASN A 161 -7.84 -17.61 7.97
CA ASN A 161 -8.74 -17.28 9.08
C ASN A 161 -9.77 -16.19 8.70
N ALA A 162 -10.08 -16.01 7.42
CA ALA A 162 -10.95 -14.93 6.93
C ALA A 162 -12.32 -14.88 7.66
N ASP A 163 -12.89 -16.03 7.98
CA ASP A 163 -14.21 -16.17 8.62
C ASP A 163 -14.26 -15.70 10.09
N ASP A 164 -13.10 -15.48 10.72
CA ASP A 164 -12.99 -15.14 12.14
C ASP A 164 -12.99 -13.61 12.42
N ASN A 165 -13.34 -12.79 11.42
CA ASN A 165 -13.19 -11.33 11.46
C ASN A 165 -11.79 -10.89 11.97
N PRO A 166 -10.70 -11.42 11.38
CA PRO A 166 -9.35 -11.21 11.87
C PRO A 166 -8.86 -9.78 11.63
N ILE A 167 -7.72 -9.46 12.24
CA ILE A 167 -6.91 -8.30 11.86
C ILE A 167 -6.45 -8.52 10.40
N ILE A 168 -6.77 -7.58 9.52
CA ILE A 168 -6.39 -7.61 8.10
C ILE A 168 -5.14 -6.76 7.83
N GLY A 169 -4.73 -5.93 8.79
CA GLY A 169 -3.54 -5.09 8.69
C GLY A 169 -3.28 -4.28 9.96
N TRP A 170 -2.23 -3.46 9.92
CA TRP A 170 -1.84 -2.58 11.00
C TRP A 170 -1.53 -1.19 10.47
N ALA A 171 -2.09 -0.18 11.10
CA ALA A 171 -1.73 1.20 10.83
C ALA A 171 -0.36 1.51 11.46
N LEU A 172 0.41 2.43 10.85
CA LEU A 172 1.77 2.77 11.29
C LEU A 172 1.80 3.37 12.71
N ASP A 173 0.68 3.93 13.17
CA ASP A 173 0.53 4.44 14.52
C ASP A 173 0.33 3.36 15.60
N GLY A 174 0.21 2.08 15.22
CA GLY A 174 0.16 0.94 16.12
C GLY A 174 -1.22 0.33 16.39
N TYR A 175 -2.28 0.84 15.76
CA TYR A 175 -3.62 0.28 15.88
C TYR A 175 -3.93 -0.73 14.75
N PRO A 176 -4.66 -1.82 15.05
CA PRO A 176 -5.04 -2.80 14.04
C PRO A 176 -6.10 -2.25 13.08
N ILE A 177 -6.13 -2.81 11.89
CA ILE A 177 -7.13 -2.60 10.84
C ILE A 177 -7.93 -3.91 10.71
N TYR A 178 -9.24 -3.83 10.78
CA TYR A 178 -10.18 -4.94 10.60
C TYR A 178 -11.00 -4.77 9.31
N GLY A 179 -11.76 -5.81 8.95
CA GLY A 179 -12.77 -5.74 7.89
C GLY A 179 -13.98 -4.88 8.24
N ASP A 180 -15.09 -5.09 7.52
CA ASP A 180 -16.31 -4.26 7.63
C ASP A 180 -17.09 -4.50 8.93
N ASP A 181 -16.86 -5.64 9.58
CA ASP A 181 -17.52 -6.04 10.82
C ASP A 181 -16.61 -5.91 12.05
N ASN A 182 -17.22 -5.90 13.22
CA ASN A 182 -16.48 -5.95 14.48
C ASN A 182 -15.80 -7.32 14.68
N PRO A 183 -14.76 -7.41 15.53
CA PRO A 183 -14.09 -8.68 15.82
C PRO A 183 -15.00 -9.77 16.43
N ASP A 184 -16.17 -9.40 16.95
CA ASP A 184 -17.18 -10.35 17.44
C ASP A 184 -18.22 -10.74 16.38
N GLY A 185 -18.02 -10.31 15.13
CA GLY A 185 -18.92 -10.54 13.99
C GLY A 185 -20.14 -9.62 13.96
N SER A 186 -20.26 -8.66 14.88
CA SER A 186 -21.37 -7.70 14.83
C SER A 186 -21.16 -6.63 13.76
N HIS A 187 -22.22 -6.29 13.03
CA HIS A 187 -22.18 -5.30 11.97
C HIS A 187 -21.92 -3.88 12.50
N ILE A 188 -21.06 -3.13 11.80
CA ILE A 188 -20.77 -1.72 12.08
C ILE A 188 -21.80 -0.85 11.37
N ALA A 189 -22.62 -0.12 12.14
CA ALA A 189 -23.61 0.77 11.57
C ALA A 189 -22.97 1.86 10.69
N ASN A 190 -23.69 2.30 9.66
CA ASN A 190 -23.29 3.45 8.84
C ASN A 190 -22.95 4.65 9.74
N GLU A 191 -21.87 5.36 9.42
CA GLU A 191 -21.42 6.57 10.13
C GLU A 191 -21.00 6.33 11.60
N ALA A 192 -20.85 5.07 12.04
CA ALA A 192 -20.35 4.76 13.37
C ALA A 192 -18.83 4.94 13.51
N LEU A 193 -18.10 4.88 12.38
CA LEU A 193 -16.67 5.10 12.32
C LEU A 193 -16.36 6.60 12.30
N ASP A 194 -15.24 6.98 12.92
CA ASP A 194 -14.77 8.36 12.91
C ASP A 194 -14.18 8.77 11.56
N ILE A 195 -13.67 10.00 11.50
CA ILE A 195 -13.09 10.58 10.29
C ILE A 195 -11.91 9.77 9.74
N CYS A 196 -11.20 8.96 10.52
CA CYS A 196 -10.10 8.12 10.03
C CYS A 196 -10.54 6.69 9.72
N ASN A 197 -11.84 6.41 9.69
CA ASN A 197 -12.44 5.09 9.51
C ASN A 197 -12.18 4.12 10.67
N GLY A 198 -12.16 4.62 11.92
CA GLY A 198 -11.98 3.77 13.08
C GLY A 198 -12.91 4.06 14.25
N GLN A 199 -12.74 3.30 15.33
CA GLN A 199 -13.56 3.34 16.53
C GLN A 199 -12.80 2.82 17.77
N PRO A 200 -13.28 3.09 19.00
CA PRO A 200 -12.66 2.57 20.21
C PRO A 200 -12.59 1.04 20.26
N ASP A 201 -11.51 0.52 20.83
CA ASP A 201 -11.26 -0.92 20.98
C ASP A 201 -10.91 -1.28 22.44
N LYS A 202 -11.45 -2.39 22.96
CA LYS A 202 -11.22 -2.82 24.35
C LYS A 202 -9.81 -3.37 24.60
N THR A 203 -9.21 -3.97 23.60
CA THR A 203 -7.90 -4.65 23.65
C THR A 203 -6.77 -3.70 23.26
N PHE A 204 -6.98 -2.95 22.18
CA PHE A 204 -6.00 -2.10 21.54
C PHE A 204 -6.13 -0.63 21.94
N GLY A 205 -7.27 -0.22 22.49
CA GLY A 205 -7.65 1.16 22.80
C GLY A 205 -8.44 1.80 21.65
N TYR A 206 -8.05 1.50 20.41
CA TYR A 206 -8.65 1.96 19.18
C TYR A 206 -8.37 0.96 18.06
N ARG A 207 -9.19 0.94 17.00
CA ARG A 207 -8.98 0.13 15.79
C ARG A 207 -9.56 0.85 14.57
N TYR A 208 -8.95 0.63 13.41
CA TYR A 208 -9.48 1.03 12.11
C TYR A 208 -10.28 -0.11 11.48
N HIS A 209 -11.09 0.22 10.49
CA HIS A 209 -11.90 -0.72 9.73
C HIS A 209 -11.84 -0.42 8.24
N THR A 210 -12.24 -1.40 7.43
CA THR A 210 -12.75 -1.14 6.09
C THR A 210 -14.22 -0.73 6.16
N SER A 211 -14.75 -0.14 5.09
CA SER A 211 -16.15 0.23 5.00
C SER A 211 -16.63 0.30 3.55
N GLN A 212 -17.95 0.26 3.35
CA GLN A 212 -18.56 0.27 2.01
C GLN A 212 -18.65 1.67 1.39
N LYS A 213 -18.34 2.72 2.16
CA LYS A 213 -18.37 4.12 1.73
C LYS A 213 -17.03 4.75 2.02
N ALA A 214 -16.69 5.81 1.29
CA ALA A 214 -15.50 6.60 1.56
C ALA A 214 -15.41 6.94 3.05
N PRO A 215 -14.24 6.74 3.68
CA PRO A 215 -12.95 6.50 3.04
C PRO A 215 -12.62 5.03 2.69
N TYR A 216 -13.54 4.08 2.83
CA TYR A 216 -13.40 2.64 2.52
C TYR A 216 -12.35 1.85 3.34
N ILE A 217 -11.30 2.52 3.80
CA ILE A 217 -10.21 2.03 4.64
C ILE A 217 -9.63 3.24 5.39
N VAL A 218 -8.58 3.03 6.19
CA VAL A 218 -7.91 4.10 6.95
C VAL A 218 -7.48 5.27 6.03
N GLN A 219 -7.95 6.50 6.33
CA GLN A 219 -7.53 7.72 5.61
C GLN A 219 -6.62 8.65 6.42
N CYS A 220 -6.48 8.40 7.72
CA CYS A 220 -5.59 9.14 8.60
C CYS A 220 -5.25 8.35 9.87
N LEU A 221 -4.24 8.82 10.60
CA LEU A 221 -3.74 8.23 11.83
C LEU A 221 -4.16 9.06 13.04
N MET A 222 -4.99 8.46 13.91
CA MET A 222 -5.43 8.99 15.20
C MET A 222 -4.37 8.84 16.29
N GLY A 223 -3.42 7.91 16.13
CA GLY A 223 -2.28 7.75 17.00
C GLY A 223 -1.09 8.64 16.61
N LYS A 224 -0.18 8.80 17.56
CA LYS A 224 1.12 9.42 17.33
C LYS A 224 2.04 8.42 16.65
N VAL A 225 2.62 8.84 15.53
CA VAL A 225 3.75 8.15 14.89
C VAL A 225 5.07 8.76 15.37
N PRO A 226 6.20 8.03 15.29
CA PRO A 226 7.55 8.60 15.34
C PRO A 226 7.72 9.73 14.30
N ASP A 227 8.91 10.37 14.25
CA ASP A 227 9.14 11.48 13.30
C ASP A 227 8.66 11.09 11.90
N GLN A 228 7.74 11.91 11.37
CA GLN A 228 6.99 11.62 10.16
C GLN A 228 7.91 11.48 8.95
N LYS A 229 9.06 12.15 8.99
CA LYS A 229 10.08 12.10 7.94
C LYS A 229 10.77 10.74 7.83
N ASP A 230 10.72 9.94 8.90
CA ASP A 230 11.38 8.64 8.99
C ASP A 230 10.46 7.48 8.60
N LEU A 231 9.19 7.75 8.30
CA LEU A 231 8.28 6.73 7.83
C LEU A 231 8.56 6.42 6.35
N PRO A 232 8.67 5.12 5.99
CA PRO A 232 9.17 4.71 4.69
C PRO A 232 8.22 5.07 3.55
N ARG A 233 8.80 5.34 2.38
CA ARG A 233 8.11 5.45 1.09
C ARG A 233 8.86 4.60 0.08
N VAL A 234 8.16 3.90 -0.81
CA VAL A 234 8.83 3.23 -1.93
C VAL A 234 9.32 4.29 -2.91
N ALA A 235 10.62 4.35 -3.14
CA ALA A 235 11.20 5.31 -4.06
C ALA A 235 10.90 4.91 -5.52
N PRO A 236 10.70 5.89 -6.43
CA PRO A 236 10.62 5.60 -7.86
C PRO A 236 11.89 4.89 -8.36
N LEU A 237 11.75 4.03 -9.37
CA LEU A 237 12.87 3.33 -9.96
C LEU A 237 13.89 4.31 -10.56
N SER A 238 15.18 4.07 -10.33
CA SER A 238 16.31 4.86 -10.85
C SER A 238 16.83 4.30 -12.19
N VAL A 239 17.56 5.10 -12.97
CA VAL A 239 18.20 4.61 -14.21
C VAL A 239 19.51 3.92 -13.87
N ALA A 240 19.79 2.75 -14.45
CA ALA A 240 20.97 1.95 -14.12
C ALA A 240 22.33 2.64 -14.40
N ASN A 241 22.41 3.55 -15.39
CA ASN A 241 23.68 4.05 -15.95
C ASN A 241 23.90 5.58 -15.91
N ASP A 242 23.24 6.35 -15.03
CA ASP A 242 23.59 7.77 -14.85
C ASP A 242 23.89 8.11 -13.39
N THR A 243 25.17 7.99 -13.02
CA THR A 243 25.74 8.46 -11.76
C THR A 243 26.21 9.91 -11.83
N SER A 244 25.93 10.64 -12.93
CA SER A 244 26.50 11.96 -13.20
C SER A 244 25.51 13.12 -13.15
N ASP A 245 24.20 12.86 -13.19
CA ASP A 245 23.18 13.90 -12.99
C ASP A 245 22.33 13.58 -11.76
N ALA A 246 22.43 14.42 -10.72
CA ALA A 246 21.49 14.40 -9.59
C ALA A 246 20.03 14.70 -10.03
N ASN A 247 19.84 15.10 -11.29
CA ASN A 247 18.54 15.22 -11.97
C ASN A 247 18.25 14.10 -12.98
N SER A 248 19.01 13.00 -13.02
CA SER A 248 18.65 11.78 -13.72
C SER A 248 17.35 11.26 -13.11
N ARG A 249 16.23 11.72 -13.67
CA ARG A 249 14.90 11.35 -13.20
C ARG A 249 14.77 9.87 -13.50
N GLY A 250 14.37 9.12 -12.48
CA GLY A 250 13.96 7.72 -12.61
C GLY A 250 12.91 7.48 -13.70
N ARG A 251 12.34 6.28 -13.78
CA ARG A 251 11.29 5.98 -14.78
C ARG A 251 10.26 7.13 -14.84
N PRO A 252 10.00 7.74 -16.01
CA PRO A 252 9.14 8.93 -16.09
C PRO A 252 7.78 8.69 -15.43
N ALA A 253 7.19 9.75 -14.85
CA ALA A 253 5.81 9.66 -14.39
C ALA A 253 4.91 9.49 -15.61
N GLY A 254 3.94 8.59 -15.50
CA GLY A 254 2.93 8.44 -16.53
C GLY A 254 2.03 9.67 -16.61
N THR A 255 1.52 9.94 -17.80
CA THR A 255 0.45 10.88 -18.08
C THR A 255 -0.83 10.05 -18.21
N PRO A 256 -1.76 10.12 -17.24
CA PRO A 256 -2.97 9.32 -17.27
C PRO A 256 -3.76 9.49 -18.58
N PRO A 257 -4.07 8.40 -19.31
CA PRO A 257 -4.89 8.44 -20.51
C PRO A 257 -6.28 9.03 -20.20
N GLN A 258 -6.63 10.12 -20.87
CA GLN A 258 -7.87 10.84 -20.61
C GLN A 258 -9.07 10.02 -21.07
N GLY A 259 -10.08 9.87 -20.21
CA GLY A 259 -11.25 9.03 -20.49
C GLY A 259 -11.05 7.54 -20.16
N GLY A 260 -9.83 7.14 -19.75
CA GLY A 260 -9.50 5.78 -19.37
C GLY A 260 -9.13 4.88 -20.54
N VAL A 261 -8.80 3.64 -20.22
CA VAL A 261 -8.38 2.60 -21.16
C VAL A 261 -9.34 1.42 -21.16
N GLU A 262 -9.22 0.58 -22.18
CA GLU A 262 -9.99 -0.65 -22.36
C GLU A 262 -9.08 -1.88 -22.26
N ASP A 263 -9.66 -3.01 -21.84
CA ASP A 263 -9.02 -4.33 -21.83
C ASP A 263 -7.62 -4.36 -21.19
N LEU A 264 -7.43 -3.61 -20.10
CA LEU A 264 -6.16 -3.66 -19.39
C LEU A 264 -5.98 -5.01 -18.71
N VAL A 265 -4.90 -5.70 -19.06
CA VAL A 265 -4.51 -6.98 -18.48
C VAL A 265 -3.06 -6.92 -18.03
N PHE A 266 -2.81 -7.35 -16.80
CA PHE A 266 -1.47 -7.60 -16.29
C PHE A 266 -1.17 -9.10 -16.31
N THR A 267 0.02 -9.46 -16.79
CA THR A 267 0.48 -10.84 -16.86
C THR A 267 1.90 -10.98 -16.32
N GLN A 268 2.17 -12.15 -15.75
CA GLN A 268 3.50 -12.57 -15.31
C GLN A 268 3.80 -13.96 -15.87
N GLN A 269 5.04 -14.15 -16.32
CA GLN A 269 5.55 -15.43 -16.81
C GLN A 269 6.54 -16.02 -15.80
N GLU A 270 6.75 -17.34 -15.86
CA GLU A 270 7.74 -18.04 -15.02
C GLU A 270 9.18 -17.52 -15.21
N SER A 271 9.47 -16.97 -16.40
CA SER A 271 10.76 -16.33 -16.69
C SER A 271 11.02 -15.04 -15.91
N GLY A 272 10.02 -14.52 -15.20
CA GLY A 272 10.05 -13.20 -14.55
C GLY A 272 9.62 -12.06 -15.46
N LYS A 273 9.37 -12.32 -16.76
CA LYS A 273 8.81 -11.33 -17.68
C LYS A 273 7.40 -10.95 -17.24
N ARG A 274 7.12 -9.65 -17.19
CA ARG A 274 5.84 -9.07 -16.82
C ARG A 274 5.37 -8.11 -17.91
N SER A 275 4.06 -7.99 -18.07
CA SER A 275 3.43 -7.15 -19.09
C SER A 275 2.14 -6.56 -18.56
N MET A 276 1.94 -5.26 -18.73
CA MET A 276 0.66 -4.59 -18.63
C MET A 276 0.28 -4.11 -20.03
N ASP A 277 -0.74 -4.70 -20.64
CA ASP A 277 -1.21 -4.38 -21.99
C ASP A 277 -2.61 -3.77 -21.90
N TYR A 278 -2.94 -2.77 -22.73
CA TYR A 278 -4.23 -2.10 -22.76
C TYR A 278 -4.54 -1.47 -24.13
N ILE A 279 -5.80 -1.13 -24.36
CA ILE A 279 -6.27 -0.41 -25.55
C ILE A 279 -6.63 1.03 -25.18
N TYR A 280 -6.19 1.99 -25.98
CA TYR A 280 -6.59 3.38 -25.86
C TYR A 280 -6.90 3.95 -27.24
N HIS A 281 -8.12 4.48 -27.41
CA HIS A 281 -8.62 4.98 -28.71
C HIS A 281 -8.45 3.98 -29.88
N GLY A 282 -8.64 2.68 -29.61
CA GLY A 282 -8.56 1.61 -30.61
C GLY A 282 -7.14 1.14 -30.95
N GLU A 283 -6.11 1.71 -30.31
CA GLU A 283 -4.71 1.33 -30.49
C GLU A 283 -4.18 0.56 -29.27
N ALA A 284 -3.26 -0.37 -29.50
CA ALA A 284 -2.67 -1.19 -28.44
C ALA A 284 -1.41 -0.56 -27.82
N TYR A 285 -1.37 -0.52 -26.50
CA TYR A 285 -0.28 0.03 -25.68
C TYR A 285 0.19 -1.01 -24.67
N TYR A 286 1.42 -0.84 -24.15
CA TYR A 286 1.98 -1.76 -23.16
C TYR A 286 3.11 -1.17 -22.34
N ILE A 287 3.33 -1.77 -21.17
CA ILE A 287 4.56 -1.67 -20.37
C ILE A 287 5.05 -3.09 -20.11
N ARG A 288 6.23 -3.43 -20.62
CA ARG A 288 6.87 -4.75 -20.46
C ARG A 288 8.18 -4.61 -19.75
N TYR A 289 8.47 -5.54 -18.86
CA TYR A 289 9.73 -5.55 -18.13
C TYR A 289 10.12 -6.96 -17.72
N THR A 290 11.42 -7.20 -17.64
CA THR A 290 12.02 -8.46 -17.20
C THR A 290 13.21 -8.17 -16.30
N PRO A 291 13.53 -9.01 -15.31
CA PRO A 291 14.78 -8.86 -14.56
C PRO A 291 15.98 -8.78 -15.53
N SER A 292 16.88 -7.82 -15.31
CA SER A 292 18.12 -7.71 -16.07
C SER A 292 19.25 -8.47 -15.38
N ASP A 293 20.45 -8.45 -15.99
CA ASP A 293 21.66 -9.00 -15.37
C ASP A 293 22.16 -8.16 -14.18
N THR A 294 21.72 -6.90 -14.07
CA THR A 294 22.06 -6.02 -12.95
C THR A 294 21.16 -6.32 -11.75
N PRO A 295 21.73 -6.54 -10.55
CA PRO A 295 20.93 -6.86 -9.36
C PRO A 295 19.86 -5.81 -9.07
N ASP A 296 18.62 -6.28 -8.90
CA ASP A 296 17.44 -5.46 -8.62
C ASP A 296 17.08 -4.42 -9.68
N CYS A 297 17.51 -4.68 -10.92
CA CYS A 297 17.15 -3.91 -12.10
C CYS A 297 16.30 -4.74 -13.08
N TYR A 298 15.62 -4.01 -13.95
CA TYR A 298 14.72 -4.57 -14.95
C TYR A 298 14.90 -3.86 -16.28
N ASP A 299 14.93 -4.62 -17.36
CA ASP A 299 14.89 -4.11 -18.73
C ASP A 299 13.44 -3.85 -19.12
N PHE A 300 13.11 -2.58 -19.36
CA PHE A 300 11.80 -2.13 -19.78
C PHE A 300 11.73 -1.92 -21.30
N GLU A 301 10.58 -2.26 -21.87
CA GLU A 301 10.13 -1.82 -23.19
C GLU A 301 8.69 -1.32 -23.03
N THR A 302 8.45 -0.06 -23.40
CA THR A 302 7.15 0.60 -23.23
C THR A 302 6.65 1.16 -24.55
N ARG A 303 5.34 1.09 -24.77
CA ARG A 303 4.61 1.87 -25.77
C ARG A 303 3.41 2.44 -25.04
N THR A 304 3.49 3.67 -24.58
CA THR A 304 2.50 4.30 -23.68
C THR A 304 1.90 5.56 -24.28
N VAL A 305 0.82 6.08 -23.69
CA VAL A 305 0.26 7.38 -24.05
C VAL A 305 1.23 8.49 -23.64
N THR A 306 1.92 8.34 -22.50
CA THR A 306 2.99 9.26 -22.06
C THR A 306 4.04 9.47 -23.14
N ASP A 307 4.43 8.39 -23.82
CA ASP A 307 5.48 8.41 -24.84
C ASP A 307 4.93 8.78 -26.24
N GLY A 308 3.68 9.22 -26.35
CA GLY A 308 3.03 9.53 -27.63
C GLY A 308 2.79 8.30 -28.51
N GLY A 309 2.85 7.09 -27.94
CA GLY A 309 2.77 5.82 -28.66
C GLY A 309 4.07 5.37 -29.32
N ASP A 310 5.18 6.06 -29.08
CA ASP A 310 6.52 5.61 -29.47
C ASP A 310 6.99 4.47 -28.56
N VAL A 311 7.79 3.56 -29.11
CA VAL A 311 8.48 2.55 -28.30
C VAL A 311 9.67 3.19 -27.58
N LYS A 312 9.75 3.03 -26.26
CA LYS A 312 10.91 3.38 -25.43
C LYS A 312 11.47 2.15 -24.75
N THR A 313 12.77 2.17 -24.47
CA THR A 313 13.47 1.12 -23.73
C THR A 313 14.37 1.75 -22.68
N GLY A 314 14.57 1.05 -21.56
CA GLY A 314 15.50 1.50 -20.53
C GLY A 314 15.68 0.45 -19.45
N GLU A 315 16.84 0.45 -18.81
CA GLU A 315 17.11 -0.37 -17.62
C GLU A 315 16.87 0.48 -16.38
N TYR A 316 15.98 0.02 -15.50
CA TYR A 316 15.60 0.74 -14.29
C TYR A 316 15.76 -0.14 -13.05
N CYS A 317 16.27 0.44 -11.97
CA CYS A 317 16.68 -0.24 -10.75
C CYS A 317 15.91 0.26 -9.53
N ARG A 318 15.67 -0.66 -8.60
CA ARG A 318 15.09 -0.36 -7.29
C ARG A 318 16.14 0.15 -6.31
#